data_AF-A0A9E5NSF3-F1
#
_entry.id   AF-A0A9E5NSF3-F1
#
_cell.length_a   1.000
_cell.length_b   1.000
_cell.length_c   1.000
_cell.angle_alpha   90.00
_cell.angle_beta   90.00
_cell.angle_gamma   90.00
#
_symmetry.space_group_name_H-M   'P 1'
#
loop_
_entity.id
_entity.type
_entity.pdbx_description
1 polymer ?
#
loop_
_entity_poly.entity_id
_entity_poly.type
_entity_poly.pdbx_seq_one_letter_code
_entity_poly.pdbx_strand_id
1 'polypeptide(L)'
;MEIKANRLVYLGYGKYWRSDQIVGLVPIEDERGPGRRTYVHVTTLDEPIVASRSEESIRREMAGGSEEEFRAGELRSAVADLVEDLSALSPVLRRMLLHEGGLDLGRWEDRFRALMTYETDQPGQEDLFGSSD
;
A
#
# COMPACT_ATOMS: atom_id res chain seq x y z
N MET A 1 15.42 -13.32 3.97
CA MET A 1 13.98 -13.01 4.04
C MET A 1 13.23 -14.32 3.84
N GLU A 2 12.50 -14.78 4.84
CA GLU A 2 11.68 -15.99 4.76
C GLU A 2 10.26 -15.58 4.34
N ILE A 3 9.69 -16.19 3.29
CA ILE A 3 8.31 -15.92 2.87
C ILE A 3 7.40 -16.84 3.67
N LYS A 4 6.44 -16.28 4.42
CA LYS A 4 5.43 -17.09 5.10
C LYS A 4 4.42 -17.61 4.07
N ALA A 5 4.39 -18.93 3.89
CA ALA A 5 3.46 -19.60 2.97
C ALA A 5 2.00 -19.53 3.45
N ASN A 6 1.05 -19.65 2.51
CA ASN A 6 -0.39 -19.72 2.77
C ASN A 6 -1.01 -18.46 3.43
N ARG A 7 -0.43 -17.28 3.17
CA ARG A 7 -0.94 -15.99 3.65
C ARG A 7 -1.62 -15.24 2.50
N LEU A 8 -2.78 -14.64 2.75
CA LEU A 8 -3.37 -13.69 1.81
C LEU A 8 -2.65 -12.35 1.90
N VAL A 9 -2.23 -11.83 0.76
CA VAL A 9 -1.54 -10.55 0.59
C VAL A 9 -2.49 -9.60 -0.15
N TYR A 10 -2.72 -8.43 0.42
CA TYR A 10 -3.52 -7.39 -0.22
C TYR A 10 -2.73 -6.79 -1.39
N LEU A 11 -3.29 -6.75 -2.59
CA LEU A 11 -2.63 -6.18 -3.79
C LEU A 11 -3.17 -4.79 -4.16
N GLY A 12 -4.13 -4.27 -3.40
CA GLY A 12 -4.80 -3.00 -3.71
C GLY A 12 -6.13 -3.17 -4.43
N TYR A 13 -7.03 -2.19 -4.30
CA TYR A 13 -8.39 -2.19 -4.86
C TYR A 13 -9.15 -3.52 -4.63
N GLY A 14 -9.12 -4.04 -3.41
CA GLY A 14 -9.84 -5.27 -3.04
C GLY A 14 -9.27 -6.58 -3.59
N LYS A 15 -8.10 -6.55 -4.25
CA LYS A 15 -7.43 -7.74 -4.78
C LYS A 15 -6.61 -8.40 -3.68
N TYR A 16 -6.70 -9.72 -3.57
CA TYR A 16 -5.95 -10.52 -2.60
C TYR A 16 -5.36 -11.74 -3.27
N TRP A 17 -4.11 -12.08 -2.97
CA TRP A 17 -3.48 -13.30 -3.50
C TRP A 17 -2.68 -14.03 -2.45
N ARG A 18 -2.50 -15.33 -2.61
CA ARG A 18 -1.66 -16.11 -1.72
C ARG A 18 -0.20 -15.80 -1.93
N SER A 19 0.54 -15.58 -0.83
CA SER A 19 1.97 -15.30 -0.82
C SER A 19 2.78 -16.37 -1.55
N ASP A 20 2.43 -17.65 -1.38
CA ASP A 20 3.10 -18.79 -2.01
C ASP A 20 2.75 -18.99 -3.49
N GLN A 21 1.81 -18.20 -4.02
CA GLN A 21 1.46 -18.20 -5.44
C GLN A 21 2.04 -17.00 -6.19
N ILE A 22 2.58 -16.01 -5.48
CA ILE A 22 3.25 -14.85 -6.09
C ILE A 22 4.69 -15.26 -6.44
N VAL A 23 5.02 -15.22 -7.73
CA VAL A 23 6.33 -15.65 -8.25
C VAL A 23 7.18 -14.50 -8.76
N GLY A 24 6.62 -13.31 -8.89
CA GLY A 24 7.37 -12.13 -9.32
C GLY A 24 6.64 -10.83 -9.04
N LEU A 25 7.41 -9.78 -8.80
CA LEU A 25 6.95 -8.41 -8.63
C LEU A 25 7.78 -7.52 -9.56
N VAL A 26 7.11 -6.77 -10.44
CA VAL A 26 7.76 -5.86 -11.39
C VAL A 26 7.15 -4.47 -11.24
N PRO A 27 7.90 -3.47 -10.74
CA PRO A 27 7.42 -2.09 -10.67
C PRO A 27 7.00 -1.57 -12.05
N ILE A 28 5.92 -0.78 -12.09
CA ILE A 28 5.46 -0.12 -13.31
C ILE A 28 6.09 1.26 -13.38
N GLU A 29 6.99 1.46 -14.35
CA GLU A 29 7.69 2.73 -14.59
C GLU A 29 6.95 3.60 -15.62
N ASP A 30 6.60 3.02 -16.77
CA ASP A 30 5.91 3.69 -17.87
C ASP A 30 4.37 3.53 -17.81
N GLU A 31 3.64 4.51 -18.35
CA GLU A 31 2.17 4.52 -18.40
C GLU A 31 1.51 4.28 -17.03
N ARG A 32 2.11 4.87 -16.00
CA ARG A 32 1.67 4.81 -14.61
C ARG A 32 0.35 5.55 -14.42
N GLY A 33 -0.71 4.96 -14.96
CA GLY A 33 -2.08 5.38 -14.72
C GLY A 33 -2.45 5.22 -13.25
N PRO A 34 -3.60 5.77 -12.84
CA PRO A 34 -4.07 5.70 -11.46
C PRO A 34 -4.11 4.24 -10.97
N GLY A 35 -3.56 3.98 -9.79
CA GLY A 35 -3.57 2.66 -9.17
C GLY A 35 -2.70 1.60 -9.86
N ARG A 36 -1.84 1.97 -10.82
CA ARG A 36 -0.91 1.05 -11.51
C ARG A 36 0.49 1.20 -10.93
N ARG A 37 0.85 0.40 -9.92
CA ARG A 37 2.15 0.50 -9.25
C ARG A 37 3.08 -0.68 -9.52
N THR A 38 2.54 -1.90 -9.56
CA THR A 38 3.34 -3.13 -9.70
C THR A 38 2.58 -4.18 -10.50
N TYR A 39 3.25 -4.86 -11.43
CA TYR A 39 2.80 -6.12 -12.01
C TYR A 39 3.15 -7.27 -11.06
N VAL A 40 2.15 -8.05 -10.66
CA VAL A 40 2.29 -9.19 -9.76
C VAL A 40 2.08 -10.45 -10.58
N HIS A 41 3.15 -11.20 -10.80
CA HIS A 41 3.12 -12.47 -11.52
C HIS A 41 2.75 -13.58 -10.53
N VAL A 42 1.78 -14.40 -10.93
CA VAL A 42 1.25 -15.49 -10.09
C VAL A 42 1.24 -16.80 -10.87
N THR A 43 1.32 -17.93 -10.17
CA THR A 43 1.34 -19.26 -10.81
C THR A 43 0.04 -19.65 -11.50
N THR A 44 -1.06 -18.99 -11.17
CA THR A 44 -2.42 -19.40 -11.54
C THR A 44 -3.01 -18.59 -12.70
N LEU A 45 -2.34 -17.54 -13.17
CA LEU A 45 -2.79 -16.66 -14.24
C LEU A 45 -1.65 -16.43 -15.24
N ASP A 46 -1.99 -16.40 -16.52
CA ASP A 46 -1.01 -16.12 -17.59
C ASP A 46 -0.62 -14.63 -17.65
N GLU A 47 -1.58 -13.73 -17.37
CA GLU A 47 -1.35 -12.29 -17.31
C GLU A 47 -1.08 -11.81 -15.88
N PRO A 48 -0.15 -10.84 -15.68
CA PRO A 48 0.14 -10.32 -14.35
C PRO A 48 -1.02 -9.51 -13.78
N ILE A 49 -1.22 -9.62 -12.48
CA ILE A 49 -2.17 -8.79 -11.75
C ILE A 49 -1.57 -7.40 -11.59
N VAL A 50 -2.28 -6.37 -12.06
CA VAL A 50 -1.92 -4.98 -11.80
C VAL A 50 -2.30 -4.61 -10.37
N ALA A 51 -1.31 -4.37 -9.53
CA ALA A 51 -1.45 -3.95 -8.14
C ALA A 51 -1.30 -2.43 -8.01
N SER A 52 -2.10 -1.84 -7.11
CA SER A 52 -1.94 -0.44 -6.67
C SER A 52 -0.97 -0.31 -5.52
N ARG A 53 -0.14 -1.32 -5.25
CA ARG A 53 0.88 -1.26 -4.20
C ARG A 53 2.26 -1.33 -4.81
N SER A 54 3.23 -0.68 -4.18
CA SER A 54 4.65 -0.80 -4.55
C SER A 54 5.15 -2.22 -4.29
N GLU A 55 6.05 -2.71 -5.13
CA GLU A 55 6.78 -3.98 -4.97
C GLU A 55 7.33 -4.15 -3.54
N GLU A 56 8.03 -3.14 -3.01
CA GLU A 56 8.56 -3.16 -1.65
C GLU A 56 7.50 -3.37 -0.54
N SER A 57 6.32 -2.76 -0.68
CA SER A 57 5.22 -2.94 0.29
C SER A 57 4.66 -4.36 0.25
N ILE A 58 4.49 -4.91 -0.96
CA ILE A 58 4.02 -6.28 -1.17
C ILE A 58 5.06 -7.28 -0.63
N ARG A 59 6.34 -7.05 -0.93
CA ARG A 59 7.47 -7.88 -0.48
C ARG A 59 7.56 -7.96 1.04
N ARG A 60 7.43 -6.82 1.74
CA ARG A 60 7.41 -6.80 3.22
C ARG A 60 6.24 -7.59 3.80
N GLU A 61 5.07 -7.51 3.17
CA GLU A 61 3.91 -8.26 3.61
C GLU A 61 4.07 -9.78 3.41
N MET A 62 4.69 -10.18 2.30
CA MET A 62 5.07 -11.57 2.03
C MET A 62 6.14 -12.10 3.00
N ALA A 63 7.06 -11.24 3.45
CA ALA A 63 8.15 -11.57 4.38
C ALA A 63 7.69 -11.94 5.80
N GLY A 64 6.39 -11.80 6.10
CA GLY A 64 5.81 -12.45 7.27
C GLY A 64 5.96 -11.71 8.58
N GLY A 65 5.70 -10.40 8.60
CA GLY A 65 5.49 -9.63 9.83
C GLY A 65 4.37 -10.17 10.73
N SER A 66 4.25 -9.62 11.93
CA SER A 66 3.18 -9.90 12.89
C SER A 66 1.79 -9.63 12.28
N GLU A 67 0.73 -10.10 12.94
CA GLU A 67 -0.63 -9.79 12.50
C GLU A 67 -0.92 -8.28 12.55
N GLU A 68 -0.38 -7.60 13.56
CA GLU A 68 -0.53 -6.15 13.75
C GLU A 68 0.17 -5.36 12.63
N GLU A 69 1.42 -5.71 12.30
CA GLU A 69 2.18 -5.09 11.21
C GLU A 69 1.48 -5.24 9.85
N PHE A 70 0.84 -6.39 9.65
CA PHE A 70 0.06 -6.65 8.45
C PHE A 70 -1.22 -5.84 8.39
N ARG A 71 -2.02 -5.83 9.47
CA ARG A 71 -3.24 -5.00 9.52
C ARG A 71 -2.92 -3.52 9.33
N ALA A 72 -1.83 -3.05 9.93
CA ALA A 72 -1.33 -1.70 9.72
C ALA A 72 -0.96 -1.49 8.23
N GLY A 73 -0.23 -2.43 7.63
CA GLY A 73 0.12 -2.41 6.21
C GLY A 73 -1.08 -2.40 5.25
N GLU A 74 -2.13 -3.18 5.54
CA GLU A 74 -3.38 -3.21 4.79
C GLU A 74 -4.14 -1.88 4.91
N LEU A 75 -4.37 -1.41 6.14
CA LEU A 75 -5.05 -0.13 6.40
C LEU A 75 -4.33 1.02 5.70
N ARG A 76 -3.00 1.07 5.86
CA ARG A 76 -2.12 2.03 5.19
C ARG A 76 -2.34 2.01 3.68
N SER A 77 -2.39 0.82 3.08
CA SER A 77 -2.58 0.66 1.63
C SER A 77 -3.98 1.11 1.19
N ALA A 78 -5.03 0.76 1.94
CA ALA A 78 -6.39 1.20 1.66
C ALA A 78 -6.55 2.73 1.76
N VAL A 79 -5.91 3.36 2.74
CA VAL A 79 -5.88 4.83 2.87
C VAL A 79 -5.12 5.46 1.70
N ALA A 80 -4.01 4.87 1.26
CA ALA A 80 -3.27 5.35 0.09
C ALA A 80 -4.09 5.28 -1.20
N ASP A 81 -4.82 4.16 -1.42
CA ASP A 81 -5.74 3.99 -2.55
C ASP A 81 -6.84 5.07 -2.50
N LEU A 82 -7.46 5.29 -1.33
CA LEU A 82 -8.47 6.32 -1.15
C LEU A 82 -7.94 7.74 -1.44
N VAL A 83 -6.76 8.08 -0.91
CA VAL A 83 -6.13 9.39 -1.14
C VAL A 83 -5.85 9.60 -2.62
N GLU A 84 -5.44 8.56 -3.34
CA GLU A 84 -5.24 8.61 -4.80
C GLU A 84 -6.55 8.86 -5.55
N ASP A 85 -7.62 8.13 -5.22
CA ASP A 85 -8.93 8.32 -5.84
C ASP A 85 -9.48 9.73 -5.56
N LEU A 86 -9.33 10.24 -4.33
CA LEU A 86 -9.69 11.61 -3.97
C LEU A 86 -8.85 12.63 -4.75
N SER A 87 -7.55 12.36 -4.91
CA SER A 87 -6.60 13.18 -5.69
C SER A 87 -7.05 13.37 -7.14
N ALA A 88 -7.72 12.35 -7.72
CA ALA A 88 -8.21 12.37 -9.09
C ALA A 88 -9.54 13.13 -9.29
N LEU A 89 -10.21 13.57 -8.22
CA LEU A 89 -11.47 14.31 -8.32
C LEU A 89 -11.30 15.65 -9.04
N SER A 90 -12.27 15.99 -9.89
CA SER A 90 -12.24 17.23 -10.68
C SER A 90 -12.25 18.49 -9.79
N PRO A 91 -11.68 19.61 -10.27
CA PRO A 91 -11.67 20.86 -9.51
C PRO A 91 -13.06 21.38 -9.13
N VAL A 92 -14.08 21.08 -9.93
CA VAL A 92 -15.47 21.49 -9.65
C VAL A 92 -16.01 20.72 -8.44
N LEU A 93 -15.85 19.39 -8.41
CA LEU A 93 -16.28 18.57 -7.28
C LEU A 93 -15.54 18.93 -5.99
N ARG A 94 -14.23 19.18 -6.07
CA ARG A 94 -13.43 19.66 -4.93
C ARG A 94 -13.98 20.96 -4.36
N ARG A 95 -14.32 21.93 -5.22
CA ARG A 95 -14.91 23.21 -4.78
C ARG A 95 -16.29 23.02 -4.16
N MET A 96 -17.16 22.16 -4.73
CA MET A 96 -18.47 21.89 -4.14
C MET A 96 -18.36 21.24 -2.76
N LEU A 97 -17.50 20.22 -2.60
CA LEU A 97 -17.27 19.58 -1.30
C LEU A 97 -16.74 20.57 -0.26
N LEU A 98 -15.87 21.50 -0.65
CA LEU A 98 -15.38 22.55 0.24
C LEU A 98 -16.47 23.57 0.62
N HIS A 99 -17.20 24.10 -0.36
CA HIS A 99 -18.11 25.23 -0.14
C HIS A 99 -19.50 24.83 0.37
N GLU A 100 -20.01 23.67 -0.05
CA GLU A 100 -21.34 23.18 0.35
C GLU A 100 -21.25 22.12 1.45
N GLY A 101 -20.22 21.26 1.38
CA GLY A 101 -20.01 20.18 2.34
C GLY A 101 -19.09 20.51 3.51
N GLY A 102 -18.37 21.65 3.47
CA GLY A 102 -17.37 22.03 4.48
C GLY A 102 -16.15 21.08 4.53
N LEU A 103 -15.97 20.23 3.52
CA LEU A 103 -14.94 19.21 3.48
C LEU A 103 -13.74 19.68 2.63
N ASP A 104 -12.66 20.07 3.30
CA ASP A 104 -11.39 20.41 2.64
C ASP A 104 -10.58 19.15 2.34
N LEU A 105 -10.76 18.63 1.11
CA LEU A 105 -10.05 17.43 0.65
C LEU A 105 -8.53 17.63 0.61
N GLY A 106 -8.03 18.80 0.24
CA GLY A 106 -6.59 19.06 0.18
C GLY A 106 -5.95 18.94 1.56
N ARG A 107 -6.58 19.52 2.58
CA ARG A 107 -6.13 19.40 3.97
C ARG A 107 -6.08 17.94 4.45
N TRP A 108 -7.07 17.12 4.10
CA TRP A 108 -7.10 15.71 4.48
C TRP A 108 -6.08 14.87 3.72
N GLU A 109 -5.90 15.11 2.42
CA GLU A 109 -4.86 14.48 1.59
C GLU A 109 -3.46 14.71 2.19
N ASP A 110 -3.15 15.96 2.53
CA ASP A 110 -1.87 16.35 3.16
C ASP A 110 -1.69 15.65 4.51
N ARG A 111 -2.73 15.63 5.35
CA ARG A 111 -2.69 14.99 6.66
C ARG A 111 -2.45 13.49 6.56
N PHE A 112 -3.18 12.79 5.69
CA PHE A 112 -2.99 11.35 5.53
C PHE A 112 -1.61 11.04 4.98
N ARG A 113 -1.13 11.79 3.99
CA ARG A 113 0.24 11.62 3.45
C ARG A 113 1.31 11.81 4.54
N ALA A 114 1.14 12.78 5.43
CA ALA A 114 2.05 13.00 6.55
C ALA A 114 2.06 11.81 7.52
N LEU A 115 0.90 11.32 7.94
CA LEU A 115 0.78 10.15 8.84
C LEU A 115 1.43 8.90 8.25
N MET A 116 1.23 8.69 6.95
CA MET A 116 1.77 7.54 6.21
C MET A 116 3.30 7.56 6.07
N THR A 117 3.91 8.75 6.16
CA THR A 117 5.38 8.93 6.10
C THR A 117 6.02 8.75 7.49
N TYR A 118 5.28 9.03 8.56
CA TYR A 118 5.77 9.01 9.94
C TYR A 118 6.07 7.59 10.45
N GLU A 119 5.29 6.57 10.06
CA GLU A 119 5.49 5.19 10.51
C GLU A 119 6.66 4.48 9.81
N THR A 120 7.06 4.92 8.61
CA THR A 120 8.19 4.35 7.88
C THR A 120 9.56 4.61 8.51
N ASP A 121 9.65 5.54 9.46
CA ASP A 121 10.89 5.98 10.10
C ASP A 121 11.05 5.45 11.54
N GLN A 122 10.25 4.45 11.95
CA GLN A 122 10.57 3.71 13.18
C GLN A 122 11.71 2.73 12.89
N PRO A 123 12.94 2.96 13.39
CA PRO A 123 13.91 1.88 13.50
C PRO A 123 13.27 0.79 14.36
N GLY A 124 13.38 -0.47 13.91
CA GLY A 124 12.85 -1.61 14.64
C GLY A 124 13.26 -1.51 16.10
N GLN A 125 12.29 -1.59 17.00
CA GLN A 125 12.48 -1.51 18.44
C GLN A 125 13.40 -2.63 19.00
N GLU A 126 13.84 -3.55 18.12
CA GLU A 126 14.80 -4.62 18.36
C GLU A 126 16.26 -4.12 18.54
N ASP A 127 16.62 -2.93 18.04
CA ASP A 127 18.01 -2.42 18.14
C ASP A 127 18.34 -1.72 19.48
N LEU A 128 17.34 -1.47 20.35
CA LEU A 128 17.55 -0.74 21.62
C LEU A 128 18.02 -1.63 22.79
N PHE A 129 17.99 -2.96 22.64
CA PHE A 129 18.38 -3.91 23.70
C PHE A 129 19.55 -4.82 23.31
N GLY A 130 20.10 -4.69 22.10
CA GLY A 130 21.19 -5.54 21.59
C GLY A 130 22.57 -4.94 21.79
N SER A 131 22.97 -4.57 23.00
CA SER A 131 24.38 -4.29 23.34
C SER A 131 24.58 -4.32 24.86
N SER A 132 24.72 -5.52 25.40
CA SER A 132 25.42 -5.77 26.66
C SER A 132 25.98 -7.18 26.60
N ASP A 133 27.19 -7.31 26.06
CA ASP A 133 28.18 -8.32 26.43
C ASP A 133 29.58 -7.75 26.16
#